data_AF-A0AAU8ASX5-F1
#
_entry.id   AF-A0AAU8ASX5-F1
#
_cell.length_a   1.000
_cell.length_b   1.000
_cell.length_c   1.000
_cell.angle_alpha   90.00
_cell.angle_beta   90.00
_cell.angle_gamma   90.00
#
_symmetry.space_group_name_H-M   'P 1'
#
loop_
_entity.id
_entity.type
_entity.pdbx_description
1 polymer ?
#
loop_
_entity_poly.entity_id
_entity_poly.type
_entity_poly.pdbx_seq_one_letter_code
_entity_poly.pdbx_strand_id
1 'polypeptide(L)'
;MTARPILPRLVGFTHEDRAAKGLRAFAEGAEPEVAVQFTAPEMVSMHRAQLLHAPRGGGKTTLARFLCAALTDQRTRDHDGAPEALCRPAIRNPEGLSLPQVWEAGAPLPVLSAPGQGSAALAEARTSEGPVLLVLDGLEREADASALVQEAMGWLADTPGARLLILCESGALESIRLHPDLRAHALLPLPAPERAAALAGERDPCTETWVEPGLWALSLAEGRALSLPEAAALPVAEDWLQEARDAAALDALPPAAIAGRAALEPDRWAGPLRLLVAQRGADAPLAAALAAAGPLPLLLAAADLTPAGGAEAPVIAAALARAIGAGGAAPALRRRAGAALARLGDPRALDTLVEVPAGGYEMGGDLHPNSAPSHSVTLPAFRIGAYPVTCGAYLRFVEATGRDWLSANGRAPERASHPATDLTWHDARAYCAWLTEGWRAEGRIAAGETVRLPTEREWEAAARGAGGLAYPWGREWAPEHANDEETGFNDICTVGLFPEGASPFGCLDMAGQAWEWCTTLWGSDMTAPGFAFPWADDGREALDAAPDVRRVLRGGCFSSGRLKANGIYRGSLEPNGFWRGNGFRVVVG
;
A
#
# COMPACT_ATOMS: atom_id res chain seq x y z
N MET A 1 -12.05 8.02 -38.18
CA MET A 1 -12.29 8.65 -36.87
C MET A 1 -11.59 7.79 -35.83
N THR A 2 -10.45 8.24 -35.32
CA THR A 2 -9.63 7.51 -34.37
C THR A 2 -10.33 7.47 -33.01
N ALA A 3 -10.57 6.27 -32.47
CA ALA A 3 -11.11 6.08 -31.13
C ALA A 3 -10.24 6.86 -30.13
N ARG A 4 -10.87 7.64 -29.24
CA ARG A 4 -10.14 8.28 -28.15
C ARG A 4 -9.56 7.17 -27.26
N PRO A 5 -8.24 7.14 -27.03
CA PRO A 5 -7.65 6.13 -26.17
C PRO A 5 -8.26 6.19 -24.76
N ILE A 6 -8.60 5.03 -24.21
CA ILE A 6 -8.92 4.86 -22.79
C ILE A 6 -7.66 5.21 -22.00
N LEU A 7 -7.66 6.38 -21.36
CA LEU A 7 -6.52 6.94 -20.65
C LEU A 7 -6.83 6.95 -19.15
N PRO A 8 -6.41 5.94 -18.37
CA PRO A 8 -6.43 6.04 -16.93
C PRO A 8 -5.45 7.13 -16.51
N ARG A 9 -5.99 8.17 -15.85
CA ARG A 9 -5.22 9.34 -15.44
C ARG A 9 -5.00 9.41 -13.95
N LEU A 10 -5.75 8.67 -13.14
CA LEU A 10 -5.69 8.81 -11.68
C LEU A 10 -4.65 7.88 -11.09
N VAL A 11 -3.97 8.38 -10.08
CA VAL A 11 -2.99 7.65 -9.30
C VAL A 11 -3.58 7.39 -7.93
N GLY A 12 -3.30 6.22 -7.35
CA GLY A 12 -3.65 5.90 -5.97
C GLY A 12 -2.81 6.70 -4.97
N PHE A 13 -2.86 8.03 -5.05
CA PHE A 13 -2.26 9.01 -4.15
C PHE A 13 -3.18 10.22 -4.07
N THR A 14 -3.49 10.66 -2.85
CA THR A 14 -4.49 11.70 -2.60
C THR A 14 -3.90 12.94 -1.94
N HIS A 15 -4.58 14.08 -2.04
CA HIS A 15 -4.24 15.27 -1.28
C HIS A 15 -4.26 15.03 0.24
N GLU A 16 -5.12 14.13 0.71
CA GLU A 16 -5.16 13.70 2.10
C GLU A 16 -3.84 13.02 2.51
N ASP A 17 -3.28 12.17 1.65
CA ASP A 17 -1.99 11.50 1.90
C ASP A 17 -0.84 12.51 1.96
N ARG A 18 -0.91 13.57 1.15
CA ARG A 18 0.04 14.68 1.22
C ARG A 18 -0.12 15.48 2.52
N ALA A 19 -1.35 15.77 2.92
CA ALA A 19 -1.66 16.49 4.16
C ALA A 19 -1.30 15.68 5.42
N ALA A 20 -1.33 14.34 5.32
CA ALA A 20 -0.95 13.43 6.41
C ALA A 20 0.49 13.62 6.92
N LYS A 21 1.30 14.40 6.21
CA LYS A 21 2.62 14.84 6.69
C LYS A 21 2.54 15.88 7.84
N GLY A 22 1.34 16.31 8.25
CA GLY A 22 1.03 17.15 9.42
C GLY A 22 -0.44 17.00 9.87
N LEU A 23 -0.88 15.74 10.02
CA LEU A 23 -2.24 15.19 10.26
C LEU A 23 -3.32 16.15 10.82
N ARG A 24 -4.50 16.04 10.21
CA ARG A 24 -5.65 16.96 10.20
C ARG A 24 -6.21 17.36 11.57
N ALA A 25 -6.29 18.67 11.82
CA ALA A 25 -7.15 19.24 12.86
C ALA A 25 -8.56 19.53 12.28
N PHE A 26 -9.60 19.18 13.01
CA PHE A 26 -10.96 19.65 12.71
C PHE A 26 -11.33 20.73 13.74
N ALA A 27 -11.87 21.85 13.24
CA ALA A 27 -12.70 22.69 14.09
C ALA A 27 -13.98 21.91 14.43
N GLU A 28 -14.52 22.13 15.62
CA GLU A 28 -15.77 21.50 16.07
C GLU A 28 -16.88 21.71 15.02
N GLY A 29 -17.40 20.61 14.46
CA GLY A 29 -18.49 20.63 13.47
C GLY A 29 -18.10 20.66 11.98
N ALA A 30 -16.82 20.56 11.62
CA ALA A 30 -16.41 20.44 10.22
C ALA A 30 -16.63 19.01 9.67
N GLU A 31 -17.30 18.89 8.52
CA GLU A 31 -17.54 17.60 7.87
C GLU A 31 -16.26 17.01 7.26
N PRO A 32 -16.10 15.66 7.24
CA PRO A 32 -15.03 15.00 6.53
C PRO A 32 -15.06 15.36 5.03
N GLU A 33 -13.91 15.79 4.50
CA GLU A 33 -13.76 16.05 3.07
C GLU A 33 -13.37 14.74 2.37
N VAL A 34 -13.93 14.52 1.17
CA VAL A 34 -13.61 13.35 0.34
C VAL A 34 -12.19 13.48 -0.20
N ALA A 35 -11.42 12.39 -0.11
CA ALA A 35 -10.05 12.35 -0.62
C ALA A 35 -9.99 12.63 -2.14
N VAL A 36 -9.14 13.57 -2.53
CA VAL A 36 -8.96 14.00 -3.93
C VAL A 36 -7.70 13.35 -4.49
N GLN A 37 -7.80 12.59 -5.58
CA GLN A 37 -6.68 11.89 -6.21
C GLN A 37 -5.85 12.80 -7.13
N PHE A 38 -4.54 12.57 -7.15
CA PHE A 38 -3.63 13.17 -8.12
C PHE A 38 -3.71 12.48 -9.47
N THR A 39 -3.44 13.24 -10.55
CA THR A 39 -3.30 12.63 -11.87
C THR A 39 -1.87 12.17 -12.14
N ALA A 40 -1.69 11.19 -13.02
CA ALA A 40 -0.39 10.71 -13.45
C ALA A 40 0.50 11.84 -14.04
N PRO A 41 -0.03 12.76 -14.87
CA PRO A 41 0.72 13.96 -15.26
C PRO A 41 1.21 14.79 -14.07
N GLU A 42 0.37 15.05 -13.08
CA GLU A 42 0.78 15.82 -11.89
C GLU A 42 1.86 15.07 -11.12
N MET A 43 1.73 13.76 -10.93
CA MET A 43 2.74 12.94 -10.25
C MET A 43 4.09 13.02 -10.97
N VAL A 44 4.10 12.91 -12.31
CA VAL A 44 5.31 13.06 -13.12
C VAL A 44 5.90 14.47 -13.03
N SER A 45 5.05 15.49 -12.91
CA SER A 45 5.50 16.87 -12.76
C SER A 45 6.14 17.12 -11.39
N MET A 46 5.48 16.69 -10.32
CA MET A 46 5.84 16.96 -8.92
C MET A 46 7.03 16.13 -8.42
N HIS A 47 7.29 14.98 -9.04
CA HIS A 47 8.32 14.04 -8.58
C HIS A 47 9.39 13.82 -9.65
N ARG A 48 10.66 13.74 -9.23
CA ARG A 48 11.79 13.47 -10.14
C ARG A 48 11.85 12.01 -10.61
N ALA A 49 11.37 11.08 -9.81
CA ALA A 49 11.30 9.66 -10.14
C ALA A 49 9.95 9.11 -9.73
N GLN A 50 9.26 8.46 -10.65
CA GLN A 50 7.97 7.84 -10.40
C GLN A 50 7.88 6.50 -11.14
N LEU A 51 7.47 5.46 -10.43
CA LEU A 51 6.95 4.24 -11.03
C LEU A 51 5.43 4.25 -10.95
N LEU A 52 4.76 4.08 -12.09
CA LEU A 52 3.33 3.90 -12.16
C LEU A 52 3.02 2.49 -12.68
N HIS A 53 2.24 1.73 -11.93
CA HIS A 53 1.90 0.37 -12.30
C HIS A 53 0.40 0.21 -12.49
N ALA A 54 0.02 -0.65 -13.42
CA ALA A 54 -1.38 -1.01 -13.65
C ALA A 54 -1.45 -2.48 -14.07
N PRO A 55 -2.58 -3.17 -13.89
CA PRO A 55 -2.79 -4.45 -14.54
C PRO A 55 -2.52 -4.37 -16.04
N ARG A 56 -2.36 -5.54 -16.65
CA ARG A 56 -2.22 -5.63 -18.10
C ARG A 56 -3.41 -4.96 -18.80
N GLY A 57 -3.12 -4.14 -19.80
CA GLY A 57 -4.13 -3.30 -20.47
C GLY A 57 -4.70 -2.14 -19.66
N GLY A 58 -4.19 -1.86 -18.45
CA GLY A 58 -4.51 -0.67 -17.66
C GLY A 58 -3.93 0.65 -18.21
N GLY A 59 -3.79 0.79 -19.54
CA GLY A 59 -3.50 2.07 -20.21
C GLY A 59 -2.08 2.66 -20.05
N LYS A 60 -1.10 1.91 -19.56
CA LYS A 60 0.29 2.38 -19.33
C LYS A 60 0.98 2.95 -20.57
N THR A 61 1.14 2.16 -21.62
CA THR A 61 1.75 2.60 -22.90
C THR A 61 0.98 3.77 -23.53
N THR A 62 -0.34 3.77 -23.38
CA THR A 62 -1.21 4.86 -23.83
C THR A 62 -0.90 6.15 -23.07
N LEU A 63 -0.75 6.08 -21.74
CA LEU A 63 -0.32 7.19 -20.90
C LEU A 63 1.07 7.70 -21.29
N ALA A 64 2.04 6.80 -21.51
CA ALA A 64 3.39 7.14 -21.93
C ALA A 64 3.36 7.98 -23.22
N ARG A 65 2.70 7.46 -24.25
CA ARG A 65 2.57 8.12 -25.55
C ARG A 65 1.81 9.45 -25.46
N PHE A 66 0.76 9.50 -24.62
CA PHE A 66 0.03 10.74 -24.38
C PHE A 66 0.92 11.82 -23.73
N LEU A 67 1.67 11.46 -22.69
CA LEU A 67 2.61 12.37 -22.01
C LEU A 67 3.68 12.88 -23.00
N CYS A 68 4.32 11.98 -23.76
CA CYS A 68 5.33 12.36 -24.75
C CYS A 68 4.75 13.29 -25.82
N ALA A 69 3.60 12.95 -26.39
CA ALA A 69 2.94 13.79 -27.40
C ALA A 69 2.61 15.18 -26.84
N ALA A 70 2.05 15.25 -25.64
CA ALA A 70 1.71 16.53 -25.01
C ALA A 70 2.93 17.40 -24.71
N LEU A 71 4.04 16.83 -24.26
CA LEU A 71 5.28 17.57 -23.97
C LEU A 71 5.99 18.09 -25.23
N THR A 72 5.86 17.35 -26.34
CA THR A 72 6.45 17.74 -27.63
C THR A 72 5.62 18.75 -28.42
N ASP A 73 4.30 18.87 -28.17
CA ASP A 73 3.45 19.81 -28.93
C ASP A 73 3.66 21.26 -28.50
N GLN A 74 4.47 21.98 -29.28
CA GLN A 74 4.76 23.40 -29.07
C GLN A 74 3.59 24.33 -29.43
N ARG A 75 2.55 23.84 -30.12
CA ARG A 75 1.43 24.67 -30.61
C ARG A 75 0.36 24.93 -29.55
N THR A 76 0.33 24.12 -28.50
CA THR A 76 -0.72 24.11 -27.46
C THR A 76 -0.13 24.37 -26.09
N ARG A 77 0.77 25.35 -25.99
CA ARG A 77 1.31 25.82 -24.70
C ARG A 77 0.52 27.03 -24.23
N ASP A 78 0.25 27.11 -22.94
CA ASP A 78 -0.34 28.31 -22.34
C ASP A 78 0.68 29.46 -22.24
N HIS A 79 0.24 30.60 -21.67
CA HIS A 79 1.08 31.79 -21.52
C HIS A 79 2.33 31.55 -20.66
N ASP A 80 2.32 30.55 -19.78
CA ASP A 80 3.41 30.19 -18.87
C ASP A 80 4.28 29.03 -19.44
N GLY A 81 3.96 28.58 -20.66
CA GLY A 81 4.71 27.54 -21.38
C GLY A 81 4.36 26.11 -20.96
N ALA A 82 3.29 25.91 -20.18
CA ALA A 82 2.83 24.59 -19.76
C ALA A 82 1.99 23.91 -20.86
N PRO A 83 2.02 22.57 -20.98
CA PRO A 83 1.29 21.87 -22.03
C PRO A 83 -0.21 21.87 -21.73
N GLU A 84 -1.01 22.57 -22.54
CA GLU A 84 -2.46 22.75 -22.33
C GLU A 84 -3.18 21.39 -22.18
N ALA A 85 -2.76 20.38 -22.93
CA ALA A 85 -3.31 19.02 -22.87
C ALA A 85 -3.15 18.36 -21.49
N LEU A 86 -2.09 18.69 -20.75
CA LEU A 86 -1.82 18.16 -19.41
C LEU A 86 -2.55 18.95 -18.31
N CYS A 87 -2.87 20.22 -18.57
CA CYS A 87 -3.54 21.11 -17.59
C CYS A 87 -5.08 21.08 -17.65
N ARG A 88 -5.69 20.36 -18.61
CA ARG A 88 -7.15 20.21 -18.69
C ARG A 88 -7.73 19.63 -17.38
N PRO A 89 -8.93 20.01 -16.94
CA PRO A 89 -9.56 19.40 -15.77
C PRO A 89 -9.70 17.87 -15.90
N ALA A 90 -9.60 17.15 -14.78
CA ALA A 90 -9.88 15.71 -14.69
C ALA A 90 -10.79 15.40 -13.50
N ILE A 91 -11.60 14.35 -13.65
CA ILE A 91 -12.31 13.72 -12.53
C ILE A 91 -11.26 13.22 -11.52
N ARG A 92 -11.44 13.52 -10.24
CA ARG A 92 -10.47 13.30 -9.15
C ARG A 92 -10.93 12.31 -8.09
N ASN A 93 -12.16 11.82 -8.17
CA ASN A 93 -12.72 10.86 -7.23
C ASN A 93 -13.90 10.10 -7.88
N PRO A 94 -14.37 9.02 -7.24
CA PRO A 94 -15.54 8.25 -7.71
C PRO A 94 -16.83 9.06 -7.84
N GLU A 95 -16.97 10.15 -7.07
CA GLU A 95 -18.15 11.03 -7.06
C GLU A 95 -18.21 11.97 -8.28
N GLY A 96 -17.17 11.97 -9.13
CA GLY A 96 -17.14 12.76 -10.36
C GLY A 96 -16.61 14.19 -10.16
N LEU A 97 -15.97 14.50 -9.02
CA LEU A 97 -15.39 15.82 -8.76
C LEU A 97 -14.31 16.13 -9.80
N SER A 98 -14.55 17.13 -10.64
CA SER A 98 -13.60 17.56 -11.67
C SER A 98 -12.82 18.78 -11.22
N LEU A 99 -11.50 18.67 -11.11
CA LEU A 99 -10.60 19.79 -10.74
C LEU A 99 -9.57 20.09 -11.83
N PRO A 100 -9.10 21.34 -11.96
CA PRO A 100 -7.97 21.70 -12.83
C PRO A 100 -6.73 20.84 -12.54
N GLN A 101 -5.89 20.62 -13.56
CA GLN A 101 -4.59 19.99 -13.40
C GLN A 101 -3.49 21.04 -13.49
N VAL A 102 -2.41 20.84 -12.73
CA VAL A 102 -1.25 21.74 -12.75
C VAL A 102 -0.03 20.98 -13.24
N TRP A 103 0.70 21.56 -14.19
CA TRP A 103 2.02 21.10 -14.61
C TRP A 103 3.03 22.19 -14.29
N GLU A 104 4.09 21.86 -13.56
CA GLU A 104 5.13 22.82 -13.17
C GLU A 104 5.86 23.37 -14.41
N ALA A 105 6.19 24.66 -14.40
CA ALA A 105 6.81 25.35 -15.53
C ALA A 105 8.13 24.67 -15.97
N GLY A 106 8.31 24.51 -17.28
CA GLY A 106 9.45 23.79 -17.89
C GLY A 106 9.09 22.37 -18.31
N ALA A 107 8.80 22.19 -19.60
CA ALA A 107 8.48 20.88 -20.17
C ALA A 107 9.78 20.17 -20.61
N PRO A 108 10.18 19.08 -19.94
CA PRO A 108 11.36 18.32 -20.33
C PRO A 108 11.15 17.65 -21.70
N LEU A 109 12.23 17.40 -22.43
CA LEU A 109 12.20 16.60 -23.65
C LEU A 109 11.97 15.13 -23.27
N PRO A 110 10.90 14.47 -23.76
CA PRO A 110 10.64 13.09 -23.42
C PRO A 110 11.47 12.13 -24.28
N VAL A 111 12.10 11.15 -23.65
CA VAL A 111 12.75 9.99 -24.28
C VAL A 111 11.97 8.75 -23.89
N LEU A 112 11.27 8.12 -24.83
CA LEU A 112 10.39 6.97 -24.58
C LEU A 112 11.04 5.68 -25.05
N SER A 113 11.20 4.71 -24.16
CA SER A 113 11.64 3.37 -24.54
C SER A 113 10.56 2.63 -25.32
N ALA A 114 10.98 1.84 -26.31
CA ALA A 114 10.19 0.68 -26.70
C ALA A 114 10.29 -0.38 -25.58
N PRO A 115 9.27 -1.24 -25.39
CA PRO A 115 9.36 -2.29 -24.39
C PRO A 115 10.53 -3.25 -24.65
N GLY A 116 11.33 -3.54 -23.61
CA GLY A 116 12.55 -4.35 -23.73
C GLY A 116 13.74 -3.59 -24.34
N GLN A 117 13.66 -2.27 -24.48
CA GLN A 117 14.72 -1.40 -25.03
C GLN A 117 15.05 -0.26 -24.06
N GLY A 118 14.85 -0.46 -22.75
CA GLY A 118 15.07 0.56 -21.74
C GLY A 118 16.53 1.06 -21.66
N SER A 119 17.51 0.17 -21.82
CA SER A 119 18.93 0.57 -21.83
C SER A 119 19.27 1.50 -23.01
N ALA A 120 18.64 1.31 -24.17
CA ALA A 120 18.85 2.19 -25.33
C ALA A 120 18.26 3.59 -25.08
N ALA A 121 17.06 3.65 -24.52
CA ALA A 121 16.42 4.91 -24.14
C ALA A 121 17.23 5.65 -23.04
N LEU A 122 17.78 4.92 -22.06
CA LEU A 122 18.67 5.51 -21.06
C LEU A 122 19.95 6.07 -21.69
N ALA A 123 20.54 5.38 -22.67
CA ALA A 123 21.71 5.87 -23.39
C ALA A 123 21.40 7.16 -24.19
N GLU A 124 20.24 7.24 -24.84
CA GLU A 124 19.77 8.45 -25.53
C GLU A 124 19.56 9.60 -24.54
N ALA A 125 18.92 9.34 -23.40
CA ALA A 125 18.69 10.32 -22.34
C ALA A 125 20.01 10.90 -21.78
N ARG A 126 21.07 10.08 -21.65
CA ARG A 126 22.41 10.53 -21.23
C ARG A 126 23.06 11.52 -22.20
N THR A 127 22.70 11.47 -23.48
CA THR A 127 23.27 12.33 -24.53
C THR A 127 22.41 13.55 -24.86
N SER A 128 21.21 13.65 -24.26
CA SER A 128 20.26 14.70 -24.57
C SER A 128 20.65 16.04 -23.93
N GLU A 129 20.45 17.13 -24.66
CA GLU A 129 20.70 18.49 -24.16
C GLU A 129 19.48 19.04 -23.41
N GLY A 130 19.67 19.54 -22.19
CA GLY A 130 18.63 20.18 -21.38
C GLY A 130 17.83 19.22 -20.48
N PRO A 131 16.71 19.68 -19.88
CA PRO A 131 15.88 18.84 -19.00
C PRO A 131 15.22 17.69 -19.77
N VAL A 132 15.41 16.45 -19.32
CA VAL A 132 14.90 15.23 -19.97
C VAL A 132 13.87 14.52 -19.08
N LEU A 133 12.84 13.95 -19.69
CA LEU A 133 11.96 12.97 -19.07
C LEU A 133 12.22 11.62 -19.73
N LEU A 134 12.94 10.73 -19.03
CA LEU A 134 13.10 9.35 -19.47
C LEU A 134 11.83 8.57 -19.09
N VAL A 135 11.17 7.97 -20.08
CA VAL A 135 10.00 7.11 -19.91
C VAL A 135 10.37 5.68 -20.27
N LEU A 136 10.46 4.81 -19.26
CA LEU A 136 10.67 3.37 -19.41
C LEU A 136 9.33 2.66 -19.44
N ASP A 137 8.84 2.28 -20.63
CA ASP A 137 7.57 1.58 -20.81
C ASP A 137 7.74 0.06 -20.91
N GLY A 138 6.94 -0.69 -20.14
CA GLY A 138 6.93 -2.15 -20.15
C GLY A 138 8.15 -2.77 -19.49
N LEU A 139 8.50 -2.30 -18.28
CA LEU A 139 9.70 -2.74 -17.54
C LEU A 139 9.78 -4.27 -17.39
N GLU A 140 8.66 -4.96 -17.29
CA GLU A 140 8.58 -6.43 -17.22
C GLU A 140 9.16 -7.16 -18.43
N ARG A 141 9.39 -6.46 -19.55
CA ARG A 141 10.00 -7.03 -20.78
C ARG A 141 11.51 -6.85 -20.84
N GLU A 142 12.11 -6.16 -19.87
CA GLU A 142 13.54 -5.98 -19.80
C GLU A 142 14.22 -7.27 -19.32
N ALA A 143 15.37 -7.61 -19.94
CA ALA A 143 16.11 -8.82 -19.59
C ALA A 143 16.55 -8.84 -18.12
N ASP A 144 16.88 -7.67 -17.57
CA ASP A 144 17.10 -7.45 -16.14
C ASP A 144 16.46 -6.13 -15.72
N ALA A 145 15.15 -6.18 -15.43
CA ALA A 145 14.36 -5.05 -14.99
C ALA A 145 14.93 -4.37 -13.72
N SER A 146 15.45 -5.16 -12.78
CA SER A 146 15.98 -4.61 -11.53
C SER A 146 17.27 -3.84 -11.79
N ALA A 147 18.20 -4.39 -12.58
CA ALA A 147 19.44 -3.70 -12.94
C ALA A 147 19.18 -2.40 -13.70
N LEU A 148 18.24 -2.39 -14.65
CA LEU A 148 17.88 -1.18 -15.39
C LEU A 148 17.33 -0.09 -14.47
N VAL A 149 16.47 -0.45 -13.50
CA VAL A 149 15.95 0.51 -12.50
C VAL A 149 17.09 1.14 -11.71
N GLN A 150 18.08 0.34 -11.26
CA GLN A 150 19.24 0.86 -10.53
C GLN A 150 20.07 1.81 -11.41
N GLU A 151 20.32 1.45 -12.66
CA GLU A 151 21.10 2.27 -13.60
C GLU A 151 20.41 3.61 -13.91
N ALA A 152 19.09 3.58 -14.14
CA ALA A 152 18.31 4.78 -14.41
C ALA A 152 18.24 5.71 -13.18
N MET A 153 18.16 5.16 -11.97
CA MET A 153 18.21 5.95 -10.74
C MET A 153 19.58 6.58 -10.50
N GLY A 154 20.67 5.88 -10.81
CA GLY A 154 22.03 6.44 -10.79
C GLY A 154 22.18 7.62 -11.75
N TRP A 155 21.72 7.46 -12.99
CA TRP A 155 21.69 8.56 -13.97
C TRP A 155 20.88 9.76 -13.48
N LEU A 156 19.72 9.53 -12.87
CA LEU A 156 18.85 10.59 -12.35
C LEU A 156 19.54 11.37 -11.21
N ALA A 157 20.30 10.69 -10.35
CA ALA A 157 21.08 11.34 -9.29
C ALA A 157 22.14 12.29 -9.86
N ASP A 158 22.80 11.89 -10.94
CA ASP A 158 23.88 12.64 -11.59
C ASP A 158 23.39 13.73 -12.56
N THR A 159 22.09 13.77 -12.89
CA THR A 159 21.53 14.67 -13.91
C THR A 159 20.49 15.63 -13.31
N PRO A 160 20.91 16.79 -12.77
CA PRO A 160 19.98 17.79 -12.24
C PRO A 160 18.93 18.23 -13.27
N GLY A 161 17.67 18.32 -12.84
CA GLY A 161 16.55 18.72 -13.71
C GLY A 161 15.99 17.61 -14.59
N ALA A 162 16.65 16.44 -14.66
CA ALA A 162 16.05 15.25 -15.27
C ALA A 162 14.94 14.66 -14.41
N ARG A 163 14.00 13.98 -15.08
CA ARG A 163 12.89 13.21 -14.51
C ARG A 163 12.86 11.79 -15.10
N LEU A 164 12.35 10.85 -14.32
CA LEU A 164 12.21 9.44 -14.67
C LEU A 164 10.78 8.97 -14.40
N LEU A 165 10.12 8.43 -15.44
CA LEU A 165 8.87 7.71 -15.35
C LEU A 165 9.09 6.25 -15.74
N ILE A 166 8.73 5.33 -14.86
CA ILE A 166 8.77 3.89 -15.11
C ILE A 166 7.35 3.35 -15.13
N LEU A 167 7.02 2.54 -16.14
CA LEU A 167 5.72 1.92 -16.29
C LEU A 167 5.87 0.40 -16.33
N CYS A 168 5.11 -0.30 -15.48
CA CYS A 168 5.14 -1.76 -15.45
C CYS A 168 3.80 -2.39 -15.12
N GLU A 169 3.65 -3.67 -15.46
CA GLU A 169 2.51 -4.45 -15.00
C GLU A 169 2.50 -4.62 -13.47
N SER A 170 1.32 -4.52 -12.85
CA SER A 170 1.18 -4.65 -11.40
C SER A 170 1.66 -6.00 -10.88
N GLY A 171 1.53 -7.07 -11.67
CA GLY A 171 2.08 -8.38 -11.34
C GLY A 171 3.60 -8.42 -11.39
N ALA A 172 4.25 -7.60 -12.22
CA ALA A 172 5.70 -7.58 -12.34
C ALA A 172 6.39 -6.98 -11.11
N LEU A 173 5.67 -6.19 -10.31
CA LEU A 173 6.17 -5.72 -9.00
C LEU A 173 6.46 -6.86 -8.03
N GLU A 174 5.94 -8.06 -8.28
CA GLU A 174 6.23 -9.23 -7.46
C GLU A 174 7.64 -9.78 -7.71
N SER A 175 8.25 -9.46 -8.87
CA SER A 175 9.56 -9.97 -9.29
C SER A 175 10.63 -8.89 -9.50
N ILE A 176 10.26 -7.61 -9.44
CA ILE A 176 11.19 -6.47 -9.65
C ILE A 176 11.60 -5.89 -8.30
N ARG A 177 12.91 -5.83 -8.03
CA ARG A 177 13.44 -5.09 -6.89
C ARG A 177 13.53 -3.61 -7.22
N LEU A 178 12.74 -2.80 -6.52
CA LEU A 178 12.74 -1.35 -6.69
C LEU A 178 13.92 -0.70 -5.98
N HIS A 179 14.40 0.42 -6.52
CA HIS A 179 15.35 1.28 -5.82
C HIS A 179 14.67 1.94 -4.60
N PRO A 180 15.33 2.10 -3.44
CA PRO A 180 14.71 2.63 -2.21
C PRO A 180 14.07 4.02 -2.35
N ASP A 181 14.63 4.86 -3.22
CA ASP A 181 14.11 6.21 -3.49
C ASP A 181 13.08 6.27 -4.65
N LEU A 182 12.74 5.12 -5.25
CA LEU A 182 11.71 5.04 -6.28
C LEU A 182 10.35 4.77 -5.62
N ARG A 183 9.35 5.58 -5.95
CA ARG A 183 7.98 5.40 -5.45
C ARG A 183 7.14 4.67 -6.49
N ALA A 184 6.39 3.66 -6.06
CA ALA A 184 5.44 2.96 -6.88
C ALA A 184 4.02 3.41 -6.53
N HIS A 185 3.22 3.80 -7.53
CA HIS A 185 1.80 4.06 -7.31
C HIS A 185 0.96 3.34 -8.36
N ALA A 186 -0.21 2.87 -7.93
CA ALA A 186 -1.17 2.26 -8.83
C ALA A 186 -1.79 3.33 -9.73
N LEU A 187 -1.78 3.09 -11.03
CA LEU A 187 -2.72 3.73 -11.95
C LEU A 187 -4.08 3.12 -11.70
N LEU A 188 -5.01 3.97 -11.31
CA LEU A 188 -6.36 3.57 -11.03
C LEU A 188 -7.12 3.29 -12.33
N PRO A 189 -8.05 2.32 -12.32
CA PRO A 189 -8.94 2.15 -13.45
C PRO A 189 -9.71 3.46 -13.71
N LEU A 190 -10.18 3.63 -14.95
CA LEU A 190 -11.08 4.72 -15.27
C LEU A 190 -12.23 4.78 -14.25
N PRO A 191 -12.68 5.98 -13.81
CA PRO A 191 -13.89 6.11 -13.00
C PRO A 191 -15.09 5.42 -13.65
N ALA A 192 -16.02 4.91 -12.85
CA ALA A 192 -17.16 4.12 -13.34
C ALA A 192 -17.95 4.81 -14.49
N PRO A 193 -18.22 6.14 -14.46
CA PRO A 193 -18.86 6.82 -15.57
C PRO A 193 -18.05 6.77 -16.88
N GLU A 194 -16.72 6.87 -16.78
CA GLU A 194 -15.83 6.81 -17.94
C GLU A 194 -15.71 5.38 -18.50
N ARG A 195 -15.73 4.36 -17.64
CA ARG A 195 -15.78 2.95 -18.06
C ARG A 195 -17.07 2.64 -18.80
N ALA A 196 -18.21 3.06 -18.24
CA ALA A 196 -19.51 2.88 -18.87
C ALA A 196 -19.55 3.54 -20.26
N ALA A 197 -19.03 4.78 -20.39
CA ALA A 197 -18.95 5.47 -21.67
C ALA A 197 -18.03 4.77 -22.68
N ALA A 198 -16.88 4.25 -22.23
CA ALA A 198 -15.96 3.50 -23.09
C ALA A 198 -16.56 2.18 -23.58
N LEU A 199 -17.39 1.53 -22.75
CA LEU A 199 -18.01 0.23 -23.02
C LEU A 199 -19.44 0.32 -23.60
N ALA A 200 -19.99 1.52 -23.77
CA ALA A 200 -21.35 1.75 -24.27
C ALA A 200 -21.50 1.50 -25.79
N GLY A 201 -20.39 1.34 -26.53
CA GLY A 201 -20.44 0.89 -27.91
C GLY A 201 -20.64 -0.62 -28.00
N GLU A 202 -21.51 -1.09 -28.91
CA GLU A 202 -21.64 -2.51 -29.33
C GLU A 202 -20.41 -2.99 -30.14
N ARG A 203 -19.21 -2.54 -29.79
CA ARG A 203 -17.98 -2.97 -30.45
C ARG A 203 -17.42 -4.15 -29.68
N ASP A 204 -17.38 -5.31 -30.33
CA ASP A 204 -16.58 -6.43 -29.83
C ASP A 204 -15.11 -5.98 -29.76
N PRO A 205 -14.45 -6.05 -28.59
CA PRO A 205 -13.03 -5.72 -28.46
C PRO A 205 -12.12 -6.68 -29.26
N CYS A 206 -12.65 -7.81 -29.74
CA CYS A 206 -11.99 -8.70 -30.67
C CYS A 206 -12.84 -8.93 -31.92
N THR A 207 -12.19 -9.06 -33.06
CA THR A 207 -12.82 -9.69 -34.22
C THR A 207 -11.89 -10.78 -34.74
N GLU A 208 -12.34 -11.52 -35.77
CA GLU A 208 -11.51 -12.51 -36.45
C GLU A 208 -10.18 -11.93 -37.02
N THR A 209 -10.08 -10.61 -37.18
CA THR A 209 -8.99 -9.95 -37.91
C THR A 209 -8.16 -8.96 -37.10
N TRP A 210 -8.62 -8.53 -35.92
CA TRP A 210 -7.87 -7.58 -35.07
C TRP A 210 -8.37 -7.59 -33.61
N VAL A 211 -7.57 -7.03 -32.71
CA VAL A 211 -7.88 -6.88 -31.28
C VAL A 211 -7.70 -5.41 -30.88
N GLU A 212 -8.61 -4.87 -30.06
CA GLU A 212 -8.46 -3.58 -29.38
C GLU A 212 -8.00 -3.82 -27.93
N PRO A 213 -6.69 -3.80 -27.62
CA PRO A 213 -6.19 -4.30 -26.33
C PRO A 213 -6.73 -3.54 -25.11
N GLY A 214 -6.98 -2.23 -25.27
CA GLY A 214 -7.53 -1.38 -24.21
C GLY A 214 -9.00 -1.69 -23.89
N LEU A 215 -9.85 -1.89 -24.90
CA LEU A 215 -11.25 -2.31 -24.68
C LEU A 215 -11.35 -3.76 -24.23
N TRP A 216 -10.46 -4.64 -24.70
CA TRP A 216 -10.37 -6.03 -24.27
C TRP A 216 -10.07 -6.12 -22.77
N ALA A 217 -9.00 -5.44 -22.32
CA ALA A 217 -8.63 -5.43 -20.91
C ALA A 217 -9.70 -4.79 -20.02
N LEU A 218 -10.32 -3.70 -20.48
CA LEU A 218 -11.45 -3.08 -19.77
C LEU A 218 -12.66 -4.02 -19.68
N SER A 219 -12.94 -4.78 -20.74
CA SER A 219 -14.04 -5.75 -20.76
C SER A 219 -13.79 -6.93 -19.82
N LEU A 220 -12.55 -7.44 -19.76
CA LEU A 220 -12.15 -8.46 -18.78
C LEU A 220 -12.30 -7.96 -17.34
N ALA A 221 -11.88 -6.73 -17.06
CA ALA A 221 -11.98 -6.14 -15.72
C ALA A 221 -13.45 -5.98 -15.26
N GLU A 222 -14.38 -5.84 -16.19
CA GLU A 222 -15.83 -5.76 -15.93
C GLU A 222 -16.53 -7.13 -16.03
N GLY A 223 -15.77 -8.23 -16.10
CA GLY A 223 -16.31 -9.59 -16.12
C GLY A 223 -17.11 -9.94 -17.38
N ARG A 224 -16.88 -9.26 -18.50
CA ARG A 224 -17.51 -9.61 -19.78
C ARG A 224 -16.85 -10.87 -20.35
N ALA A 225 -17.66 -11.85 -20.76
CA ALA A 225 -17.18 -13.00 -21.51
C ALA A 225 -16.66 -12.54 -22.87
N LEU A 226 -15.46 -13.00 -23.24
CA LEU A 226 -14.82 -12.61 -24.49
C LEU A 226 -14.52 -13.86 -25.32
N SER A 227 -14.88 -13.83 -26.61
CA SER A 227 -14.49 -14.87 -27.56
C SER A 227 -13.03 -14.66 -27.98
N LEU A 228 -12.18 -15.63 -27.67
CA LEU A 228 -10.87 -15.73 -28.33
C LEU A 228 -11.11 -16.18 -29.77
N PRO A 229 -10.61 -15.48 -30.81
CA PRO A 229 -10.63 -16.01 -32.17
C PRO A 229 -9.91 -17.36 -32.23
N GLU A 230 -10.31 -18.27 -33.13
CA GLU A 230 -9.56 -19.50 -33.41
C GLU A 230 -8.15 -19.12 -33.94
N ALA A 231 -7.17 -19.09 -33.03
CA ALA A 231 -5.94 -18.34 -33.18
C ALA A 231 -4.79 -19.13 -33.84
N ALA A 232 -4.89 -19.35 -35.16
CA ALA A 232 -3.71 -19.66 -35.98
C ALA A 232 -3.19 -18.44 -36.78
N ALA A 233 -4.01 -17.39 -36.98
CA ALA A 233 -3.75 -16.34 -37.98
C ALA A 233 -3.53 -14.91 -37.43
N LEU A 234 -3.58 -14.70 -36.11
CA LEU A 234 -3.34 -13.34 -35.57
C LEU A 234 -1.86 -12.97 -35.74
N PRO A 235 -1.54 -11.87 -36.45
CA PRO A 235 -0.17 -11.50 -36.82
C PRO A 235 0.66 -10.89 -35.68
N VAL A 236 0.10 -10.79 -34.46
CA VAL A 236 0.72 -10.06 -33.35
C VAL A 236 1.21 -11.04 -32.28
N ALA A 237 2.52 -11.19 -32.19
CA ALA A 237 3.18 -11.91 -31.11
C ALA A 237 3.24 -11.00 -29.87
N GLU A 238 2.16 -10.96 -29.10
CA GLU A 238 2.12 -10.26 -27.82
C GLU A 238 2.14 -11.26 -26.66
N ASP A 239 2.92 -10.99 -25.61
CA ASP A 239 3.04 -11.93 -24.48
C ASP A 239 1.72 -12.18 -23.74
N TRP A 240 0.72 -11.29 -23.87
CA TRP A 240 -0.61 -11.50 -23.25
C TRP A 240 -1.37 -12.60 -23.96
N LEU A 241 -1.18 -12.71 -25.27
CA LEU A 241 -1.73 -13.80 -26.05
C LEU A 241 -1.02 -15.11 -25.68
N GLN A 242 0.28 -15.05 -25.37
CA GLN A 242 1.02 -16.22 -24.87
C GLN A 242 0.54 -16.65 -23.48
N GLU A 243 0.35 -15.74 -22.53
CA GLU A 243 -0.23 -16.08 -21.22
C GLU A 243 -1.64 -16.66 -21.33
N ALA A 244 -2.48 -16.12 -22.22
CA ALA A 244 -3.81 -16.68 -22.48
C ALA A 244 -3.72 -18.09 -23.10
N ARG A 245 -2.77 -18.33 -24.01
CA ARG A 245 -2.49 -19.67 -24.56
C ARG A 245 -1.98 -20.63 -23.49
N ASP A 246 -1.08 -20.17 -22.63
CA ASP A 246 -0.52 -20.95 -21.52
C ASP A 246 -1.64 -21.31 -20.52
N ALA A 247 -2.55 -20.38 -20.24
CA ALA A 247 -3.73 -20.61 -19.40
C ALA A 247 -4.67 -21.65 -20.04
N ALA A 248 -4.98 -21.53 -21.33
CA ALA A 248 -5.78 -22.51 -22.06
C ALA A 248 -5.11 -23.89 -22.12
N ALA A 249 -3.78 -23.94 -22.23
CA ALA A 249 -3.02 -25.18 -22.18
C ALA A 249 -3.03 -25.83 -20.79
N LEU A 250 -3.02 -25.03 -19.72
CA LEU A 250 -3.23 -25.53 -18.35
C LEU A 250 -4.67 -26.03 -18.17
N ASP A 251 -5.66 -25.33 -18.71
CA ASP A 251 -7.08 -25.67 -18.58
C ASP A 251 -7.41 -27.09 -19.09
N ALA A 252 -6.66 -27.55 -20.10
CA ALA A 252 -6.77 -28.90 -20.66
C ALA A 252 -6.19 -30.02 -19.77
N LEU A 253 -5.52 -29.70 -18.66
CA LEU A 253 -4.87 -30.65 -17.76
C LEU A 253 -5.71 -30.95 -16.51
N PRO A 254 -5.54 -32.14 -15.89
CA PRO A 254 -6.16 -32.41 -14.59
C PRO A 254 -5.53 -31.57 -13.47
N PRO A 255 -6.27 -31.26 -12.39
CA PRO A 255 -5.82 -30.41 -11.28
C PRO A 255 -4.40 -30.69 -10.74
N ALA A 256 -4.08 -31.97 -10.50
CA ALA A 256 -2.76 -32.37 -10.00
C ALA A 256 -1.62 -32.08 -10.97
N ALA A 257 -1.87 -32.18 -12.28
CA ALA A 257 -0.88 -31.87 -13.30
C ALA A 257 -0.68 -30.35 -13.46
N ILE A 258 -1.76 -29.56 -13.32
CA ILE A 258 -1.68 -28.09 -13.26
C ILE A 258 -0.78 -27.67 -12.08
N ALA A 259 -1.09 -28.15 -10.88
CA ALA A 259 -0.33 -27.83 -9.68
C ALA A 259 1.13 -28.29 -9.76
N GLY A 260 1.38 -29.51 -10.24
CA GLY A 260 2.74 -30.04 -10.40
C GLY A 260 3.58 -29.25 -11.40
N ARG A 261 3.00 -28.84 -12.54
CA ARG A 261 3.69 -28.00 -13.52
C ARG A 261 3.97 -26.60 -12.98
N ALA A 262 2.99 -25.98 -12.33
CA ALA A 262 3.15 -24.64 -11.76
C ALA A 262 4.16 -24.61 -10.60
N ALA A 263 4.24 -25.68 -9.80
CA ALA A 263 5.15 -25.75 -8.64
C ALA A 263 6.64 -25.75 -9.03
N LEU A 264 6.98 -26.20 -10.24
CA LEU A 264 8.36 -26.19 -10.73
C LEU A 264 8.87 -24.78 -11.06
N GLU A 265 7.98 -23.91 -11.55
CA GLU A 265 8.29 -22.54 -11.96
C GLU A 265 7.17 -21.58 -11.51
N PRO A 266 6.99 -21.38 -10.19
CA PRO A 266 5.81 -20.71 -9.63
C PRO A 266 5.65 -19.27 -10.14
N ASP A 267 6.75 -18.56 -10.36
CA ASP A 267 6.73 -17.19 -10.86
C ASP A 267 6.31 -17.12 -12.34
N ARG A 268 6.77 -18.06 -13.17
CA ARG A 268 6.41 -18.13 -14.60
C ARG A 268 4.92 -18.42 -14.79
N TRP A 269 4.37 -19.29 -13.93
CA TRP A 269 2.98 -19.74 -14.00
C TRP A 269 2.00 -18.86 -13.22
N ALA A 270 2.47 -17.88 -12.43
CA ALA A 270 1.62 -17.01 -11.63
C ALA A 270 0.61 -16.20 -12.48
N GLY A 271 1.04 -15.68 -13.64
CA GLY A 271 0.18 -14.96 -14.59
C GLY A 271 -0.86 -15.86 -15.25
N PRO A 272 -0.44 -16.93 -15.96
CA PRO A 272 -1.36 -17.89 -16.57
C PRO A 272 -2.37 -18.50 -15.59
N LEU A 273 -1.95 -18.82 -14.36
CA LEU A 273 -2.85 -19.31 -13.32
C LEU A 273 -3.91 -18.28 -12.93
N ARG A 274 -3.57 -16.99 -12.81
CA ARG A 274 -4.57 -15.95 -12.53
C ARG A 274 -5.63 -15.87 -13.63
N LEU A 275 -5.21 -15.95 -14.88
CA LEU A 275 -6.14 -15.95 -16.01
C LEU A 275 -7.05 -17.18 -15.99
N LEU A 276 -6.47 -18.37 -15.77
CA LEU A 276 -7.22 -19.62 -15.65
C LEU A 276 -8.27 -19.55 -14.52
N VAL A 277 -7.85 -19.12 -13.33
CA VAL A 277 -8.71 -19.03 -12.15
C VAL A 277 -9.83 -18.01 -12.36
N ALA A 278 -9.53 -16.85 -12.96
CA ALA A 278 -10.54 -15.84 -13.27
C ALA A 278 -11.62 -16.36 -14.24
N GLN A 279 -11.30 -17.32 -15.11
CA GLN A 279 -12.25 -17.92 -16.06
C GLN A 279 -13.07 -19.07 -15.45
N ARG A 280 -12.49 -19.85 -14.53
CA ARG A 280 -13.12 -21.04 -13.95
C ARG A 280 -14.12 -20.75 -12.83
N GLY A 281 -13.98 -19.65 -12.11
CA GLY A 281 -14.71 -19.45 -10.86
C GLY A 281 -14.30 -20.49 -9.80
N ALA A 282 -15.22 -20.93 -8.94
CA ALA A 282 -14.87 -21.85 -7.85
C ALA A 282 -14.53 -23.27 -8.33
N ASP A 283 -13.38 -23.82 -7.93
CA ASP A 283 -12.89 -25.17 -8.30
C ASP A 283 -12.13 -25.80 -7.11
N ALA A 284 -12.86 -26.57 -6.29
CA ALA A 284 -12.31 -27.19 -5.07
C ALA A 284 -11.16 -28.18 -5.34
N PRO A 285 -11.25 -29.12 -6.30
CA PRO A 285 -10.13 -30.01 -6.64
C PRO A 285 -8.86 -29.28 -7.03
N LEU A 286 -8.96 -28.22 -7.83
CA LEU A 286 -7.80 -27.42 -8.23
C LEU A 286 -7.26 -26.57 -7.08
N ALA A 287 -8.14 -25.96 -6.29
CA ALA A 287 -7.73 -25.22 -5.09
C ALA A 287 -6.94 -26.11 -4.13
N ALA A 288 -7.41 -27.33 -3.84
CA ALA A 288 -6.71 -28.27 -2.98
C ALA A 288 -5.34 -28.69 -3.54
N ALA A 289 -5.25 -28.95 -4.86
CA ALA A 289 -3.99 -29.33 -5.50
C ALA A 289 -2.95 -28.20 -5.46
N LEU A 290 -3.37 -26.95 -5.74
CA LEU A 290 -2.52 -25.76 -5.67
C LEU A 290 -2.10 -25.46 -4.23
N ALA A 291 -3.02 -25.60 -3.27
CA ALA A 291 -2.74 -25.41 -1.85
C ALA A 291 -1.68 -26.39 -1.32
N ALA A 292 -1.76 -27.65 -1.76
CA ALA A 292 -0.81 -28.69 -1.38
C ALA A 292 0.60 -28.47 -1.96
N ALA A 293 0.72 -27.76 -3.09
CA ALA A 293 2.01 -27.48 -3.70
C ALA A 293 2.88 -26.56 -2.83
N GLY A 294 2.29 -25.52 -2.22
CA GLY A 294 2.94 -24.70 -1.18
C GLY A 294 3.45 -23.30 -1.56
N PRO A 295 4.03 -23.03 -2.75
CA PRO A 295 4.49 -21.69 -3.11
C PRO A 295 3.38 -20.64 -3.06
N LEU A 296 3.72 -19.43 -2.59
CA LEU A 296 2.76 -18.35 -2.39
C LEU A 296 1.92 -17.99 -3.63
N PRO A 297 2.48 -17.92 -4.86
CA PRO A 297 1.67 -17.66 -6.05
C PRO A 297 0.56 -18.72 -6.28
N LEU A 298 0.84 -19.99 -5.97
CA LEU A 298 -0.12 -21.08 -6.09
C LEU A 298 -1.15 -21.03 -4.94
N LEU A 299 -0.74 -20.69 -3.72
CA LEU A 299 -1.67 -20.47 -2.60
C LEU A 299 -2.65 -19.33 -2.90
N LEU A 300 -2.20 -18.27 -3.56
CA LEU A 300 -3.07 -17.18 -3.99
C LEU A 300 -4.06 -17.63 -5.06
N ALA A 301 -3.62 -18.40 -6.06
CA ALA A 301 -4.52 -19.00 -7.04
C ALA A 301 -5.54 -19.95 -6.39
N ALA A 302 -5.11 -20.76 -5.41
CA ALA A 302 -5.99 -21.61 -4.63
C ALA A 302 -7.04 -20.79 -3.86
N ALA A 303 -6.61 -19.68 -3.25
CA ALA A 303 -7.50 -18.77 -2.55
C ALA A 303 -8.54 -18.18 -3.51
N ASP A 304 -8.12 -17.68 -4.68
CA ASP A 304 -9.01 -17.08 -5.69
C ASP A 304 -10.08 -18.07 -6.21
N LEU A 305 -9.78 -19.38 -6.24
CA LEU A 305 -10.74 -20.46 -6.55
C LEU A 305 -11.66 -20.85 -5.38
N THR A 306 -11.39 -20.39 -4.16
CA THR A 306 -12.09 -20.84 -2.95
C THR A 306 -13.08 -19.78 -2.49
N PRO A 307 -14.40 -20.05 -2.47
CA PRO A 307 -15.38 -19.09 -1.95
C PRO A 307 -15.22 -18.90 -0.43
N ALA A 308 -15.70 -17.77 0.08
CA ALA A 308 -15.78 -17.55 1.53
C ALA A 308 -16.67 -18.63 2.17
N GLY A 309 -16.19 -19.28 3.23
CA GLY A 309 -16.86 -20.42 3.87
C GLY A 309 -16.74 -21.77 3.14
N GLY A 310 -15.93 -21.85 2.07
CA GLY A 310 -15.60 -23.12 1.42
C GLY A 310 -14.83 -24.07 2.34
N ALA A 311 -14.92 -25.38 2.10
CA ALA A 311 -14.30 -26.41 2.94
C ALA A 311 -12.77 -26.30 2.99
N GLU A 312 -12.16 -25.86 1.90
CA GLU A 312 -10.72 -25.66 1.74
C GLU A 312 -10.23 -24.35 2.40
N ALA A 313 -11.14 -23.41 2.69
CA ALA A 313 -10.78 -22.05 3.14
C ALA A 313 -9.88 -22.04 4.38
N PRO A 314 -10.16 -22.80 5.47
CA PRO A 314 -9.29 -22.80 6.65
C PRO A 314 -7.88 -23.34 6.38
N VAL A 315 -7.77 -24.34 5.51
CA VAL A 315 -6.48 -24.97 5.16
C VAL A 315 -5.64 -24.00 4.33
N ILE A 316 -6.25 -23.36 3.32
CA ILE A 316 -5.59 -22.36 2.48
C ILE A 316 -5.20 -21.13 3.29
N ALA A 317 -6.09 -20.62 4.15
CA ALA A 317 -5.78 -19.50 5.02
C ALA A 317 -4.61 -19.80 5.97
N ALA A 318 -4.57 -21.00 6.56
CA ALA A 318 -3.44 -21.42 7.39
C ALA A 318 -2.13 -21.54 6.59
N ALA A 319 -2.19 -22.01 5.33
CA ALA A 319 -1.02 -22.06 4.45
C ALA A 319 -0.52 -20.65 4.08
N LEU A 320 -1.43 -19.72 3.75
CA LEU A 320 -1.10 -18.32 3.48
C LEU A 320 -0.46 -17.65 4.69
N ALA A 321 -1.02 -17.83 5.89
CA ALA A 321 -0.45 -17.26 7.11
C ALA A 321 0.98 -17.76 7.39
N ARG A 322 1.25 -19.06 7.17
CA ARG A 322 2.60 -19.63 7.28
C ARG A 322 3.55 -19.06 6.21
N ALA A 323 3.08 -18.96 4.97
CA ALA A 323 3.88 -18.41 3.87
C ALA A 323 4.23 -16.93 4.10
N ILE A 324 3.30 -16.14 4.63
CA ILE A 324 3.57 -14.76 5.06
C ILE A 324 4.64 -14.76 6.15
N GLY A 325 4.46 -15.53 7.23
CA GLY A 325 5.38 -15.54 8.37
C GLY A 325 6.79 -16.06 8.05
N ALA A 326 6.96 -16.84 6.98
CA ALA A 326 8.27 -17.29 6.52
C ALA A 326 9.11 -16.17 5.88
N GLY A 327 8.50 -15.05 5.50
CA GLY A 327 9.18 -13.92 4.88
C GLY A 327 9.61 -14.17 3.42
N GLY A 328 10.42 -13.25 2.89
CA GLY A 328 11.07 -13.37 1.58
C GLY A 328 10.19 -13.13 0.34
N ALA A 329 8.87 -13.02 0.50
CA ALA A 329 7.97 -12.65 -0.58
C ALA A 329 7.94 -11.13 -0.82
N ALA A 330 7.80 -10.71 -2.08
CA ALA A 330 7.62 -9.30 -2.40
C ALA A 330 6.37 -8.71 -1.71
N PRO A 331 6.38 -7.42 -1.31
CA PRO A 331 5.25 -6.77 -0.63
C PRO A 331 3.92 -6.97 -1.37
N ALA A 332 3.91 -6.87 -2.70
CA ALA A 332 2.71 -7.02 -3.52
C ALA A 332 2.02 -8.40 -3.31
N LEU A 333 2.80 -9.47 -3.23
CA LEU A 333 2.28 -10.82 -2.93
C LEU A 333 1.74 -10.91 -1.51
N ARG A 334 2.45 -10.34 -0.53
CA ARG A 334 2.04 -10.30 0.88
C ARG A 334 0.72 -9.55 1.05
N ARG A 335 0.53 -8.43 0.35
CA ARG A 335 -0.73 -7.67 0.34
C ARG A 335 -1.90 -8.49 -0.20
N ARG A 336 -1.70 -9.20 -1.32
CA ARG A 336 -2.73 -10.11 -1.87
C ARG A 336 -3.05 -11.24 -0.89
N ALA A 337 -2.03 -11.80 -0.24
CA ALA A 337 -2.21 -12.85 0.76
C ALA A 337 -3.01 -12.35 1.96
N GLY A 338 -2.76 -11.13 2.45
CA GLY A 338 -3.56 -10.49 3.49
C GLY A 338 -5.03 -10.30 3.10
N ALA A 339 -5.29 -9.82 1.87
CA ALA A 339 -6.67 -9.70 1.36
C ALA A 339 -7.37 -11.07 1.26
N ALA A 340 -6.64 -12.12 0.86
CA ALA A 340 -7.14 -13.49 0.85
C ALA A 340 -7.43 -14.00 2.27
N LEU A 341 -6.58 -13.71 3.26
CA LEU A 341 -6.82 -14.06 4.67
C LEU A 341 -8.10 -13.40 5.20
N ALA A 342 -8.28 -12.10 4.96
CA ALA A 342 -9.48 -11.38 5.41
C ALA A 342 -10.76 -12.02 4.84
N ARG A 343 -10.72 -12.46 3.58
CA ARG A 343 -11.87 -13.10 2.91
C ARG A 343 -12.10 -14.56 3.35
N LEU A 344 -11.04 -15.34 3.53
CA LEU A 344 -11.13 -16.78 3.85
C LEU A 344 -11.26 -17.04 5.37
N GLY A 345 -11.01 -16.04 6.19
CA GLY A 345 -10.90 -16.16 7.64
C GLY A 345 -9.44 -16.21 8.07
N ASP A 346 -8.98 -15.15 8.73
CA ASP A 346 -7.60 -15.04 9.19
C ASP A 346 -7.37 -15.95 10.41
N PRO A 347 -6.51 -16.97 10.33
CA PRO A 347 -6.34 -17.94 11.40
C PRO A 347 -5.37 -17.45 12.49
N ARG A 348 -4.75 -16.27 12.31
CA ARG A 348 -3.77 -15.71 13.24
C ARG A 348 -4.47 -15.15 14.47
N ALA A 349 -3.85 -15.30 15.64
CA ALA A 349 -4.31 -14.68 16.89
C ALA A 349 -3.94 -13.19 16.90
N LEU A 350 -4.73 -12.35 16.22
CA LEU A 350 -4.43 -10.92 16.03
C LEU A 350 -4.57 -10.07 17.30
N ASP A 351 -5.02 -10.66 18.41
CA ASP A 351 -5.10 -10.07 19.74
C ASP A 351 -4.02 -10.61 20.71
N THR A 352 -2.97 -11.25 20.16
CA THR A 352 -1.81 -11.72 20.92
C THR A 352 -1.11 -10.56 21.63
N LEU A 353 -0.70 -10.78 22.88
CA LEU A 353 0.14 -9.88 23.65
C LEU A 353 1.59 -10.39 23.69
N VAL A 354 2.53 -9.47 23.62
CA VAL A 354 3.98 -9.68 23.76
C VAL A 354 4.43 -9.13 25.10
N GLU A 355 5.31 -9.85 25.80
CA GLU A 355 5.91 -9.38 27.04
C GLU A 355 7.11 -8.47 26.78
N VAL A 356 7.13 -7.31 27.42
CA VAL A 356 8.28 -6.41 27.49
C VAL A 356 8.82 -6.46 28.92
N PRO A 357 10.04 -6.97 29.15
CA PRO A 357 10.61 -7.13 30.48
C PRO A 357 10.76 -5.80 31.25
N ALA A 358 10.86 -5.88 32.57
CA ALA A 358 11.30 -4.72 33.36
C ALA A 358 12.77 -4.43 33.05
N GLY A 359 13.16 -3.16 32.93
CA GLY A 359 14.54 -2.81 32.64
C GLY A 359 14.79 -1.36 32.27
N GLY A 360 16.06 -1.08 31.97
CA GLY A 360 16.51 0.19 31.39
C GLY A 360 16.40 0.16 29.87
N TYR A 361 15.87 1.25 29.31
CA TYR A 361 15.65 1.44 27.89
C TYR A 361 16.21 2.78 27.43
N GLU A 362 16.87 2.78 26.27
CA GLU A 362 17.35 4.00 25.61
C GLU A 362 16.24 4.61 24.74
N MET A 363 15.75 5.78 25.18
CA MET A 363 14.72 6.58 24.53
C MET A 363 15.32 7.73 23.73
N GLY A 364 14.67 8.11 22.65
CA GLY A 364 15.09 9.20 21.79
C GLY A 364 16.23 8.84 20.83
N GLY A 365 16.68 9.85 20.10
CA GLY A 365 17.75 9.73 19.13
C GLY A 365 17.79 10.91 18.16
N ASP A 366 18.82 10.89 17.32
CA ASP A 366 19.23 12.06 16.54
C ASP A 366 18.66 12.08 15.10
N LEU A 367 17.74 11.17 14.75
CA LEU A 367 17.13 11.17 13.42
C LEU A 367 16.15 12.34 13.21
N HIS A 368 15.62 12.93 14.29
CA HIS A 368 14.72 14.07 14.19
C HIS A 368 14.78 14.97 15.44
N PRO A 369 14.65 16.31 15.33
CA PRO A 369 14.78 17.21 16.47
C PRO A 369 13.80 16.94 17.62
N ASN A 370 12.58 16.49 17.32
CA ASN A 370 11.58 16.23 18.36
C ASN A 370 11.88 14.99 19.21
N SER A 371 12.73 14.07 18.73
CA SER A 371 13.15 12.86 19.45
C SER A 371 14.51 13.00 20.14
N ALA A 372 15.13 14.18 20.11
CA ALA A 372 16.42 14.44 20.75
C ALA A 372 16.24 15.09 22.14
N PRO A 373 17.16 14.87 23.10
CA PRO A 373 18.31 13.96 23.04
C PRO A 373 17.96 12.51 23.42
N SER A 374 18.88 11.60 23.12
CA SER A 374 18.84 10.24 23.68
C SER A 374 19.00 10.28 25.21
N HIS A 375 18.25 9.44 25.93
CA HIS A 375 18.31 9.33 27.38
C HIS A 375 17.76 7.98 27.88
N SER A 376 18.22 7.53 29.05
CA SER A 376 17.76 6.28 29.64
C SER A 376 16.48 6.47 30.47
N VAL A 377 15.54 5.52 30.35
CA VAL A 377 14.37 5.41 31.22
C VAL A 377 14.29 3.99 31.80
N THR A 378 13.76 3.85 33.02
CA THR A 378 13.46 2.53 33.59
C THR A 378 11.96 2.28 33.53
N LEU A 379 11.56 1.11 33.06
CA LEU A 379 10.16 0.69 32.95
C LEU A 379 9.93 -0.60 33.74
N PRO A 380 8.75 -0.77 34.37
CA PRO A 380 8.31 -2.07 34.86
C PRO A 380 8.03 -3.00 33.66
N ALA A 381 7.85 -4.29 33.94
CA ALA A 381 7.37 -5.22 32.92
C ALA A 381 5.93 -4.89 32.53
N PHE A 382 5.60 -5.04 31.26
CA PHE A 382 4.24 -4.86 30.74
C PHE A 382 4.02 -5.79 29.55
N ARG A 383 2.75 -5.93 29.14
CA ARG A 383 2.38 -6.66 27.93
C ARG A 383 1.81 -5.69 26.91
N ILE A 384 2.16 -5.84 25.65
CA ILE A 384 1.68 -4.97 24.55
C ILE A 384 1.17 -5.80 23.40
N GLY A 385 0.14 -5.33 22.68
CA GLY A 385 -0.37 -6.04 21.51
C GLY A 385 0.74 -6.30 20.49
N ALA A 386 0.82 -7.53 19.97
CA ALA A 386 1.73 -7.88 18.89
C ALA A 386 1.40 -7.11 17.60
N TYR A 387 0.12 -6.76 17.41
CA TYR A 387 -0.41 -6.02 16.28
C TYR A 387 -1.18 -4.77 16.75
N PRO A 388 -1.38 -3.77 15.88
CA PRO A 388 -2.43 -2.77 16.07
C PRO A 388 -3.80 -3.43 16.25
N VAL A 389 -4.72 -2.77 16.95
CA VAL A 389 -6.11 -3.24 17.05
C VAL A 389 -6.71 -3.28 15.66
N THR A 390 -7.31 -4.42 15.30
CA THR A 390 -7.86 -4.60 13.95
C THR A 390 -9.28 -4.07 13.82
N CYS A 391 -9.70 -3.76 12.60
CA CYS A 391 -11.07 -3.39 12.28
C CYS A 391 -12.09 -4.41 12.80
N GLY A 392 -11.82 -5.71 12.66
CA GLY A 392 -12.71 -6.77 13.15
C GLY A 392 -12.79 -6.82 14.68
N ALA A 393 -11.71 -6.49 15.39
CA ALA A 393 -11.74 -6.36 16.85
C ALA A 393 -12.49 -5.12 17.31
N TYR A 394 -12.24 -3.99 16.67
CA TYR A 394 -12.92 -2.72 16.96
C TYR A 394 -14.40 -2.74 16.58
N LEU A 395 -14.78 -3.43 15.50
CA LEU A 395 -16.17 -3.59 15.09
C LEU A 395 -17.01 -4.30 16.16
N ARG A 396 -16.47 -5.30 16.86
CA ARG A 396 -17.16 -5.95 17.98
C ARG A 396 -17.48 -4.97 19.11
N PHE A 397 -16.56 -4.05 19.41
CA PHE A 397 -16.79 -2.98 20.38
C PHE A 397 -17.89 -2.03 19.93
N VAL A 398 -17.83 -1.59 18.67
CA VAL A 398 -18.82 -0.72 18.04
C VAL A 398 -20.22 -1.34 18.10
N GLU A 399 -20.35 -2.61 17.74
CA GLU A 399 -21.61 -3.35 17.77
C GLU A 399 -22.13 -3.56 19.21
N ALA A 400 -21.23 -3.90 20.15
CA ALA A 400 -21.61 -4.14 21.54
C ALA A 400 -22.04 -2.87 22.29
N THR A 401 -21.49 -1.72 21.93
CA THR A 401 -21.71 -0.45 22.66
C THR A 401 -22.62 0.53 21.92
N GLY A 402 -22.92 0.31 20.64
CA GLY A 402 -23.65 1.25 19.80
C GLY A 402 -22.85 2.52 19.49
N ARG A 403 -21.54 2.50 19.71
CA ARG A 403 -20.67 3.66 19.51
C ARG A 403 -20.48 3.94 18.02
N ASP A 404 -20.49 5.21 17.65
CA ASP A 404 -20.23 5.59 16.27
C ASP A 404 -18.77 5.35 15.89
N TRP A 405 -18.53 5.02 14.61
CA TRP A 405 -17.19 4.82 14.08
C TRP A 405 -17.07 5.57 12.76
N LEU A 406 -16.16 6.54 12.74
CA LEU A 406 -15.99 7.48 11.64
C LEU A 406 -15.38 6.84 10.38
N SER A 407 -14.80 5.64 10.50
CA SER A 407 -14.21 4.95 9.34
C SER A 407 -15.29 4.51 8.36
N ALA A 408 -15.29 5.12 7.17
CA ALA A 408 -16.18 4.74 6.07
C ALA A 408 -16.00 3.28 5.65
N ASN A 409 -14.76 2.77 5.74
CA ASN A 409 -14.38 1.44 5.26
C ASN A 409 -14.00 0.46 6.40
N GLY A 410 -14.02 0.90 7.66
CA GLY A 410 -13.65 0.06 8.80
C GLY A 410 -14.59 -1.13 9.02
N ARG A 411 -15.84 -1.02 8.57
CA ARG A 411 -16.86 -2.08 8.66
C ARG A 411 -16.78 -3.11 7.53
N ALA A 412 -15.95 -2.87 6.52
CA ALA A 412 -15.87 -3.73 5.36
C ALA A 412 -15.23 -5.09 5.72
N PRO A 413 -15.88 -6.25 5.44
CA PRO A 413 -15.36 -7.56 5.82
C PRO A 413 -13.94 -7.85 5.34
N GLU A 414 -13.59 -7.39 4.13
CA GLU A 414 -12.25 -7.50 3.54
C GLU A 414 -11.17 -6.71 4.30
N ARG A 415 -11.59 -5.78 5.17
CA ARG A 415 -10.72 -5.00 6.04
C ARG A 415 -10.68 -5.52 7.47
N ALA A 416 -11.35 -6.63 7.81
CA ALA A 416 -11.42 -7.14 9.18
C ALA A 416 -10.05 -7.32 9.87
N SER A 417 -9.00 -7.70 9.12
CA SER A 417 -7.62 -7.83 9.64
C SER A 417 -6.74 -6.60 9.42
N HIS A 418 -7.27 -5.49 8.93
CA HIS A 418 -6.52 -4.22 8.81
C HIS A 418 -6.52 -3.49 10.16
N PRO A 419 -5.56 -2.58 10.44
CA PRO A 419 -5.64 -1.69 11.59
C PRO A 419 -6.96 -0.92 11.61
N ALA A 420 -7.60 -0.83 12.78
CA ALA A 420 -8.73 0.07 12.99
C ALA A 420 -8.21 1.51 12.99
N THR A 421 -8.70 2.31 12.04
CA THR A 421 -8.34 3.72 11.87
C THR A 421 -9.58 4.62 11.83
N ASP A 422 -9.39 5.90 11.51
CA ASP A 422 -10.45 6.94 11.55
C ASP A 422 -11.18 6.94 12.90
N LEU A 423 -10.40 7.08 13.96
CA LEU A 423 -10.89 7.10 15.33
C LEU A 423 -10.09 8.10 16.17
N THR A 424 -10.79 8.72 17.12
CA THR A 424 -10.21 9.70 18.03
C THR A 424 -9.42 9.02 19.15
N TRP A 425 -8.61 9.78 19.88
CA TRP A 425 -7.93 9.28 21.08
C TRP A 425 -8.93 8.81 22.16
N HIS A 426 -10.06 9.50 22.27
CA HIS A 426 -11.16 9.12 23.15
C HIS A 426 -11.78 7.78 22.74
N ASP A 427 -11.82 7.50 21.43
CA ASP A 427 -12.29 6.24 20.89
C ASP A 427 -11.43 5.04 21.25
N ALA A 428 -10.12 5.19 21.07
CA ALA A 428 -9.18 4.18 21.47
C ALA A 428 -9.24 3.89 22.98
N ARG A 429 -9.42 4.92 23.82
CA ARG A 429 -9.57 4.74 25.28
C ARG A 429 -10.86 4.04 25.67
N ALA A 430 -11.99 4.38 25.06
CA ALA A 430 -13.26 3.73 25.33
C ALA A 430 -13.20 2.23 24.95
N TYR A 431 -12.56 1.91 23.82
CA TYR A 431 -12.29 0.53 23.44
C TYR A 431 -11.47 -0.20 24.51
N CYS A 432 -10.39 0.40 25.01
CA CYS A 432 -9.55 -0.20 26.05
C CYS A 432 -10.32 -0.46 27.36
N ALA A 433 -11.21 0.46 27.77
CA ALA A 433 -12.04 0.28 28.95
C ALA A 433 -13.02 -0.89 28.77
N TRP A 434 -13.70 -0.96 27.62
CA TRP A 434 -14.57 -2.09 27.28
C TRP A 434 -13.81 -3.42 27.23
N LEU A 435 -12.62 -3.43 26.62
CA LEU A 435 -11.78 -4.62 26.51
C LEU A 435 -11.28 -5.09 27.88
N THR A 436 -11.02 -4.16 28.81
CA THR A 436 -10.66 -4.48 30.19
C THR A 436 -11.74 -5.30 30.88
N GLU A 437 -13.00 -4.90 30.75
CA GLU A 437 -14.13 -5.62 31.35
C GLU A 437 -14.28 -7.01 30.71
N GLY A 438 -14.23 -7.10 29.38
CA GLY A 438 -14.33 -8.35 28.64
C GLY A 438 -13.20 -9.34 28.99
N TRP A 439 -11.94 -8.88 28.94
CA TRP A 439 -10.79 -9.75 29.22
C TRP A 439 -10.69 -10.19 30.67
N ARG A 440 -11.19 -9.41 31.63
CA ARG A 440 -11.34 -9.84 33.03
C ARG A 440 -12.41 -10.93 33.15
N ALA A 441 -13.56 -10.75 32.50
CA ALA A 441 -14.63 -11.74 32.50
C ALA A 441 -14.20 -13.07 31.84
N GLU A 442 -13.37 -12.99 30.80
CA GLU A 442 -12.79 -14.15 30.10
C GLU A 442 -11.59 -14.78 30.86
N GLY A 443 -11.09 -14.14 31.92
CA GLY A 443 -9.90 -14.60 32.65
C GLY A 443 -8.58 -14.45 31.89
N ARG A 444 -8.53 -13.60 30.86
CA ARG A 444 -7.33 -13.31 30.05
C ARG A 444 -6.36 -12.36 30.76
N ILE A 445 -6.88 -11.51 31.63
CA ILE A 445 -6.11 -10.60 32.48
C ILE A 445 -6.62 -10.69 33.93
N ALA A 446 -5.75 -10.39 34.89
CA ALA A 446 -6.10 -10.44 36.31
C ALA A 446 -7.04 -9.28 36.69
N ALA A 447 -7.73 -9.42 37.83
CA ALA A 447 -8.68 -8.41 38.32
C ALA A 447 -8.04 -7.02 38.56
N GLY A 448 -6.74 -6.99 38.87
CA GLY A 448 -5.98 -5.75 39.07
C GLY A 448 -5.40 -5.15 37.79
N GLU A 449 -5.35 -5.90 36.69
CA GLU A 449 -4.75 -5.46 35.43
C GLU A 449 -5.76 -4.70 34.58
N THR A 450 -5.27 -3.75 33.78
CA THR A 450 -6.10 -2.95 32.89
C THR A 450 -5.57 -2.97 31.47
N VAL A 451 -6.47 -2.95 30.50
CA VAL A 451 -6.12 -2.67 29.10
C VAL A 451 -6.20 -1.17 28.88
N ARG A 452 -5.17 -0.59 28.26
CA ARG A 452 -5.06 0.85 28.01
C ARG A 452 -4.23 1.15 26.76
N LEU A 453 -4.20 2.41 26.36
CA LEU A 453 -3.21 2.90 25.41
C LEU A 453 -1.80 2.84 26.03
N PRO A 454 -0.76 2.62 25.21
CA PRO A 454 0.62 2.74 25.67
C PRO A 454 0.95 4.19 26.06
N THR A 455 1.84 4.36 27.03
CA THR A 455 2.63 5.59 27.12
C THR A 455 3.63 5.64 25.96
N GLU A 456 4.13 6.82 25.61
CA GLU A 456 5.18 6.98 24.59
C GLU A 456 6.41 6.12 24.91
N ARG A 457 6.78 6.02 26.18
CA ARG A 457 7.92 5.21 26.64
C ARG A 457 7.67 3.71 26.45
N GLU A 458 6.49 3.22 26.79
CA GLU A 458 6.19 1.79 26.61
C GLU A 458 6.17 1.41 25.13
N TRP A 459 5.56 2.26 24.30
CA TRP A 459 5.54 2.05 22.86
C TRP A 459 6.97 2.00 22.29
N GLU A 460 7.80 2.97 22.67
CA GLU A 460 9.17 3.08 22.16
C GLU A 460 10.06 1.93 22.65
N ALA A 461 9.92 1.51 23.91
CA ALA A 461 10.61 0.34 24.45
C ALA A 461 10.23 -0.93 23.69
N ALA A 462 8.94 -1.13 23.43
CA ALA A 462 8.43 -2.27 22.69
C ALA A 462 8.93 -2.29 21.22
N ALA A 463 9.06 -1.11 20.60
CA ALA A 463 9.54 -0.98 19.24
C ALA A 463 11.04 -1.25 19.11
N ARG A 464 11.86 -0.73 20.05
CA ARG A 464 13.31 -0.63 19.87
C ARG A 464 14.13 -1.61 20.70
N GLY A 465 13.53 -2.22 21.72
CA GLY A 465 14.23 -3.01 22.71
C GLY A 465 15.23 -2.19 23.54
N ALA A 466 15.93 -2.87 24.47
CA ALA A 466 16.91 -2.24 25.35
C ALA A 466 18.10 -1.62 24.60
N GLY A 467 18.42 -2.12 23.40
CA GLY A 467 19.54 -1.64 22.59
C GLY A 467 19.31 -0.32 21.85
N GLY A 468 18.11 0.26 21.94
CA GLY A 468 17.79 1.55 21.32
C GLY A 468 17.91 1.53 19.79
N LEU A 469 17.34 0.52 19.13
CA LEU A 469 17.39 0.39 17.67
C LEU A 469 16.63 1.55 16.99
N ALA A 470 17.18 2.10 15.89
CA ALA A 470 16.53 3.19 15.15
C ALA A 470 15.18 2.76 14.56
N TYR A 471 15.16 1.56 13.98
CA TYR A 471 13.99 0.88 13.43
C TYR A 471 13.74 -0.40 14.23
N PRO A 472 12.53 -0.97 14.23
CA PRO A 472 12.24 -2.19 14.99
C PRO A 472 13.17 -3.36 14.66
N TRP A 473 13.59 -3.46 13.40
CA TRP A 473 14.46 -4.53 12.89
C TRP A 473 15.96 -4.19 12.94
N GLY A 474 16.36 -2.96 13.27
CA GLY A 474 17.79 -2.61 13.23
C GLY A 474 18.12 -1.12 13.27
N ARG A 475 19.40 -0.81 13.02
CA ARG A 475 19.91 0.57 13.00
C ARG A 475 19.78 1.23 11.62
N GLU A 476 19.73 0.42 10.58
CA GLU A 476 19.66 0.87 9.19
C GLU A 476 18.26 0.62 8.61
N TRP A 477 17.88 1.47 7.67
CA TRP A 477 16.64 1.30 6.93
C TRP A 477 16.74 0.04 6.05
N ALA A 478 15.73 -0.82 6.13
CA ALA A 478 15.58 -1.97 5.26
C ALA A 478 14.27 -1.79 4.46
N PRO A 479 14.34 -1.70 3.12
CA PRO A 479 13.14 -1.71 2.30
C PRO A 479 12.30 -2.97 2.57
N GLU A 480 10.99 -2.88 2.37
CA GLU A 480 10.07 -4.02 2.46
C GLU A 480 9.86 -4.62 3.87
N HIS A 481 10.37 -3.96 4.92
CA HIS A 481 10.19 -4.33 6.33
C HIS A 481 9.04 -3.55 7.02
N ALA A 482 8.39 -2.62 6.32
CA ALA A 482 7.26 -1.85 6.83
C ALA A 482 6.29 -1.51 5.68
N ASN A 483 5.02 -1.26 5.98
CA ASN A 483 4.14 -0.57 5.03
C ASN A 483 4.33 0.94 5.19
N ASP A 484 5.14 1.55 4.36
CA ASP A 484 5.49 2.95 4.43
C ASP A 484 5.30 3.64 3.07
N GLU A 485 5.66 4.93 2.97
CA GLU A 485 5.57 5.67 1.72
C GLU A 485 6.40 4.99 0.60
N GLU A 486 7.54 4.39 0.95
CA GLU A 486 8.47 3.74 0.03
C GLU A 486 7.87 2.44 -0.54
N THR A 487 7.09 1.72 0.26
CA THR A 487 6.43 0.47 -0.15
C THR A 487 5.34 0.69 -1.21
N GLY A 488 4.79 1.90 -1.29
CA GLY A 488 3.95 2.31 -2.43
C GLY A 488 2.54 1.74 -2.43
N PHE A 489 2.08 1.12 -1.34
CA PHE A 489 0.67 0.69 -1.25
C PHE A 489 -0.30 1.87 -1.18
N ASN A 490 0.14 2.97 -0.56
CA ASN A 490 -0.66 4.17 -0.27
C ASN A 490 -2.02 3.87 0.40
N ASP A 491 -2.06 2.82 1.20
CA ASP A 491 -3.20 2.44 2.01
C ASP A 491 -2.70 1.56 3.16
N ILE A 492 -3.49 1.45 4.22
CA ILE A 492 -3.28 0.42 5.23
C ILE A 492 -3.51 -0.96 4.61
N CYS A 493 -2.79 -1.96 5.08
CA CYS A 493 -3.04 -3.35 4.70
C CYS A 493 -3.32 -4.21 5.94
N THR A 494 -3.63 -5.48 5.71
CA THR A 494 -3.72 -6.48 6.78
C THR A 494 -2.50 -6.42 7.70
N VAL A 495 -2.72 -6.52 9.02
CA VAL A 495 -1.64 -6.50 10.02
C VAL A 495 -0.70 -7.69 9.86
N GLY A 496 0.57 -7.51 10.21
CA GLY A 496 1.57 -8.57 10.25
C GLY A 496 2.00 -9.09 8.89
N LEU A 497 1.92 -8.27 7.83
CA LEU A 497 2.42 -8.62 6.50
C LEU A 497 3.92 -8.34 6.32
N PHE A 498 4.60 -7.85 7.35
CA PHE A 498 6.03 -7.50 7.32
C PHE A 498 6.77 -8.23 8.44
N PRO A 499 6.95 -9.57 8.35
CA PRO A 499 7.51 -10.36 9.44
C PRO A 499 8.97 -9.99 9.74
N GLU A 500 9.75 -9.59 8.74
CA GLU A 500 11.11 -9.07 8.92
C GLU A 500 11.14 -7.67 9.56
N GLY A 501 9.97 -7.03 9.68
CA GLY A 501 9.76 -5.76 10.38
C GLY A 501 9.52 -5.89 11.88
N ALA A 502 9.60 -7.10 12.44
CA ALA A 502 9.34 -7.34 13.85
C ALA A 502 10.32 -6.59 14.76
N SER A 503 9.81 -6.08 15.88
CA SER A 503 10.62 -5.54 16.97
C SER A 503 11.42 -6.65 17.67
N PRO A 504 12.40 -6.32 18.54
CA PRO A 504 13.16 -7.31 19.29
C PRO A 504 12.31 -8.21 20.20
N PHE A 505 11.10 -7.77 20.53
CA PHE A 505 10.15 -8.53 21.34
C PHE A 505 9.09 -9.26 20.48
N GLY A 506 9.06 -9.02 19.17
CA GLY A 506 8.09 -9.64 18.24
C GLY A 506 6.84 -8.80 17.97
N CYS A 507 6.84 -7.51 18.31
CA CYS A 507 5.77 -6.61 17.89
C CYS A 507 5.90 -6.31 16.40
N LEU A 508 4.83 -6.48 15.64
CA LEU A 508 4.76 -6.21 14.21
C LEU A 508 4.10 -4.86 13.96
N ASP A 509 4.39 -4.30 12.79
CA ASP A 509 3.85 -3.03 12.31
C ASP A 509 4.18 -1.84 13.24
N MET A 510 5.30 -1.92 13.99
CA MET A 510 5.78 -0.83 14.84
C MET A 510 6.41 0.32 14.04
N ALA A 511 6.63 0.14 12.74
CA ALA A 511 7.02 1.19 11.82
C ALA A 511 6.13 1.12 10.57
N GLY A 512 5.61 2.28 10.14
CA GLY A 512 4.64 2.34 9.04
C GLY A 512 3.24 1.88 9.46
N GLN A 513 2.48 1.36 8.51
CA GLN A 513 1.07 0.96 8.63
C GLN A 513 0.14 2.08 9.09
N ALA A 514 0.08 2.33 10.39
CA ALA A 514 -0.76 3.36 10.99
C ALA A 514 -0.05 4.01 12.18
N TRP A 515 -0.22 5.33 12.34
CA TRP A 515 0.20 6.04 13.54
C TRP A 515 -0.54 5.50 14.74
N GLU A 516 0.14 5.31 15.87
CA GLU A 516 -0.48 4.73 17.05
C GLU A 516 -0.63 5.76 18.18
N TRP A 517 -1.86 5.88 18.69
CA TRP A 517 -2.17 6.72 19.85
C TRP A 517 -1.42 6.30 21.11
N CYS A 518 -0.78 7.27 21.77
CA CYS A 518 -0.26 7.15 23.13
C CYS A 518 -1.07 7.98 24.13
N THR A 519 -0.93 7.68 25.42
CA THR A 519 -1.46 8.54 26.51
C THR A 519 -0.68 9.83 26.68
N THR A 520 0.61 9.80 26.37
CA THR A 520 1.56 10.89 26.62
C THR A 520 1.17 12.17 25.88
N LEU A 521 1.25 13.29 26.58
CA LEU A 521 1.02 14.63 26.07
C LEU A 521 2.17 15.10 25.19
N TRP A 522 1.84 15.76 24.09
CA TRP A 522 2.80 16.44 23.23
C TRP A 522 2.94 17.92 23.57
N GLY A 523 1.81 18.62 23.77
CA GLY A 523 1.73 20.07 23.94
C GLY A 523 0.71 20.69 22.96
N SER A 524 0.57 22.01 22.98
CA SER A 524 -0.37 22.74 22.10
C SER A 524 0.23 23.12 20.73
N ASP A 525 1.55 23.24 20.62
CA ASP A 525 2.24 23.51 19.35
C ASP A 525 2.43 22.20 18.56
N MET A 526 1.90 22.13 17.34
CA MET A 526 2.06 20.96 16.47
C MET A 526 3.53 20.68 16.08
N THR A 527 4.34 21.72 15.94
CA THR A 527 5.69 21.64 15.35
C THR A 527 6.77 21.32 16.38
N ALA A 528 6.56 21.73 17.63
CA ALA A 528 7.51 21.54 18.73
C ALA A 528 6.81 20.95 19.96
N PRO A 529 7.39 19.91 20.59
CA PRO A 529 6.80 19.34 21.79
C PRO A 529 6.96 20.29 22.98
N GLY A 530 5.85 20.60 23.67
CA GLY A 530 5.89 21.24 24.98
C GLY A 530 6.47 20.31 26.06
N PHE A 531 6.30 19.00 25.88
CA PHE A 531 6.92 17.95 26.69
C PHE A 531 8.11 17.33 25.94
N ALA A 532 9.22 18.07 25.92
CA ALA A 532 10.45 17.66 25.25
C ALA A 532 11.19 16.53 25.99
N PHE A 533 12.19 15.95 25.33
CA PHE A 533 13.17 15.09 25.98
C PHE A 533 14.32 15.94 26.59
N PRO A 534 15.06 15.43 27.59
CA PRO A 534 14.91 14.13 28.26
C PRO A 534 13.57 13.95 28.99
N TRP A 535 13.15 12.69 29.18
CA TRP A 535 11.94 12.39 29.92
C TRP A 535 11.99 12.93 31.35
N ALA A 536 10.88 13.50 31.80
CA ALA A 536 10.67 14.01 33.15
C ALA A 536 9.24 13.71 33.61
N ASP A 537 9.06 13.64 34.92
CA ASP A 537 7.73 13.56 35.55
C ASP A 537 7.15 14.98 35.70
N ASP A 538 6.70 15.55 34.58
CA ASP A 538 6.22 16.93 34.45
C ASP A 538 4.72 17.00 34.16
N GLY A 539 3.99 15.92 34.45
CA GLY A 539 2.56 15.81 34.16
C GLY A 539 2.24 15.40 32.72
N ARG A 540 3.24 15.02 31.90
CA ARG A 540 3.03 14.54 30.52
C ARG A 540 2.17 13.29 30.36
N GLU A 541 1.74 12.63 31.44
CA GLU A 541 0.80 11.50 31.40
C GLU A 541 -0.61 11.87 31.91
N ALA A 542 -0.91 13.16 32.11
CA ALA A 542 -2.23 13.61 32.52
C ALA A 542 -3.28 13.32 31.44
N LEU A 543 -4.26 12.47 31.78
CA LEU A 543 -5.29 12.03 30.84
C LEU A 543 -6.37 13.09 30.58
N ASP A 544 -6.50 14.07 31.47
CA ASP A 544 -7.51 15.13 31.54
C ASP A 544 -6.97 16.52 31.14
N ALA A 545 -5.87 16.57 30.38
CA ALA A 545 -5.37 17.81 29.79
C ALA A 545 -6.41 18.48 28.87
N ALA A 546 -6.27 19.79 28.67
CA ALA A 546 -7.19 20.59 27.86
C ALA A 546 -7.33 20.05 26.42
N PRO A 547 -8.48 20.27 25.74
CA PRO A 547 -8.77 19.66 24.43
C PRO A 547 -7.80 20.05 23.31
N ASP A 548 -7.14 21.20 23.42
CA ASP A 548 -6.12 21.70 22.49
C ASP A 548 -4.73 21.10 22.75
N VAL A 549 -4.53 20.39 23.87
CA VAL A 549 -3.28 19.70 24.16
C VAL A 549 -3.22 18.39 23.38
N ARG A 550 -2.35 18.36 22.38
CA ARG A 550 -2.14 17.22 21.50
C ARG A 550 -1.59 16.02 22.27
N ARG A 551 -1.91 14.82 21.80
CA ARG A 551 -1.36 13.54 22.26
C ARG A 551 -0.27 13.08 21.30
N VAL A 552 0.71 12.35 21.84
CA VAL A 552 1.77 11.74 21.04
C VAL A 552 1.19 10.63 20.15
N LEU A 553 1.68 10.60 18.91
CA LEU A 553 1.52 9.50 17.96
C LEU A 553 2.90 8.88 17.66
N ARG A 554 2.96 7.55 17.49
CA ARG A 554 4.21 6.83 17.22
C ARG A 554 4.13 5.94 15.97
N GLY A 555 5.28 5.54 15.43
CA GLY A 555 5.41 4.51 14.39
C GLY A 555 5.38 4.99 12.94
N GLY A 556 4.77 6.13 12.62
CA GLY A 556 4.51 6.48 11.23
C GLY A 556 3.29 5.74 10.67
N CYS A 557 3.04 5.87 9.38
CA CYS A 557 1.96 5.19 8.67
C CYS A 557 2.36 4.87 7.22
N PHE A 558 1.47 4.27 6.43
CA PHE A 558 1.68 3.96 5.02
C PHE A 558 2.07 5.15 4.11
N SER A 559 1.87 6.41 4.55
CA SER A 559 2.26 7.62 3.82
C SER A 559 3.44 8.37 4.47
N SER A 560 4.06 7.75 5.48
CA SER A 560 5.27 8.26 6.14
C SER A 560 6.51 7.63 5.51
N GLY A 561 7.45 8.44 5.04
CA GLY A 561 8.77 7.93 4.66
C GLY A 561 9.64 7.55 5.86
N ARG A 562 10.81 6.96 5.59
CA ARG A 562 11.75 6.39 6.58
C ARG A 562 12.09 7.26 7.81
N LEU A 563 12.12 8.59 7.65
CA LEU A 563 12.43 9.51 8.76
C LEU A 563 11.28 9.63 9.78
N LYS A 564 10.06 9.24 9.40
CA LYS A 564 8.87 9.22 10.25
C LYS A 564 8.41 7.81 10.61
N ALA A 565 8.62 6.84 9.71
CA ALA A 565 8.32 5.44 9.92
C ALA A 565 9.46 4.72 10.66
N ASN A 566 9.65 5.04 11.95
CA ASN A 566 10.71 4.45 12.77
C ASN A 566 10.36 4.46 14.26
N GLY A 567 11.26 3.89 15.08
CA GLY A 567 11.05 3.71 16.52
C GLY A 567 11.20 4.99 17.35
N ILE A 568 11.74 6.10 16.82
CA ILE A 568 11.98 7.34 17.61
C ILE A 568 11.12 8.51 17.21
N TYR A 569 10.62 8.58 15.98
CA TYR A 569 9.92 9.77 15.52
C TYR A 569 8.62 10.04 16.27
N ARG A 570 8.52 11.21 16.90
CA ARG A 570 7.36 11.60 17.69
C ARG A 570 6.39 12.41 16.83
N GLY A 571 5.21 11.88 16.54
CA GLY A 571 4.12 12.61 15.92
C GLY A 571 3.18 13.20 16.97
N SER A 572 2.24 14.05 16.55
CA SER A 572 1.19 14.52 17.46
C SER A 572 -0.09 14.88 16.75
N LEU A 573 -1.21 14.71 17.46
CA LEU A 573 -2.54 15.06 16.99
C LEU A 573 -3.43 15.44 18.17
N GLU A 574 -4.34 16.37 17.97
CA GLU A 574 -5.37 16.72 18.93
C GLU A 574 -6.21 15.47 19.28
N PRO A 575 -6.65 15.30 20.54
CA PRO A 575 -7.36 14.10 20.96
C PRO A 575 -8.69 13.85 20.21
N ASN A 576 -9.29 14.89 19.61
CA ASN A 576 -10.48 14.81 18.75
C ASN A 576 -10.16 14.63 17.25
N GLY A 577 -8.89 14.73 16.86
CA GLY A 577 -8.46 14.51 15.49
C GLY A 577 -8.49 13.02 15.11
N PHE A 578 -8.67 12.75 13.83
CA PHE A 578 -8.60 11.39 13.25
C PHE A 578 -8.16 11.46 11.78
N TRP A 579 -7.67 10.33 11.27
CA TRP A 579 -7.17 10.18 9.91
C TRP A 579 -7.15 8.70 9.48
N ARG A 580 -7.24 8.41 8.18
CA ARG A 580 -7.34 7.03 7.68
C ARG A 580 -6.14 6.12 7.96
N GLY A 581 -5.03 6.68 8.42
CA GLY A 581 -3.87 5.93 8.93
C GLY A 581 -3.46 6.32 10.35
N ASN A 582 -4.37 6.80 11.19
CA ASN A 582 -4.18 6.82 12.65
C ASN A 582 -5.02 5.71 13.30
N GLY A 583 -4.37 4.85 14.08
CA GLY A 583 -4.98 3.77 14.84
C GLY A 583 -4.36 3.71 16.22
N PHE A 584 -4.31 2.51 16.79
CA PHE A 584 -3.73 2.30 18.10
C PHE A 584 -3.41 0.83 18.34
N ARG A 585 -2.57 0.57 19.34
CA ARG A 585 -2.49 -0.74 19.99
C ARG A 585 -2.72 -0.62 21.49
N VAL A 586 -2.85 -1.76 22.13
CA VAL A 586 -3.15 -1.86 23.56
C VAL A 586 -1.95 -2.32 24.37
N VAL A 587 -1.85 -1.85 25.60
CA VAL A 587 -0.96 -2.33 26.67
C VAL A 587 -1.81 -2.90 27.79
N VAL A 588 -1.31 -3.95 28.43
CA VAL A 588 -1.82 -4.51 29.68
C VAL A 588 -0.76 -4.35 30.75
N GLY A 589 -1.16 -3.77 31.88
CA GLY A 589 -0.35 -3.64 33.09
C GLY A 589 -1.16 -3.27 34.31
#